data_AF-A0A0B0EN59-F1
#
_entry.id   AF-A0A0B0EN59-F1
#
_cell.length_a   1.000
_cell.length_b   1.000
_cell.length_c   1.000
_cell.angle_alpha   90.00
_cell.angle_beta   90.00
_cell.angle_gamma   90.00
#
_symmetry.space_group_name_H-M   'P 1'
#
loop_
_entity.id
_entity.type
_entity.pdbx_description
1 polymer ?
#
loop_
_entity_poly.entity_id
_entity_poly.type
_entity_poly.pdbx_seq_one_letter_code
_entity_poly.pdbx_strand_id
1 'polypeptide(L)'
;MPVPIKLYGGKLNDFEDSMAEEIEKALNQVRSEEGMPALPTGDKDRRMLFIAIARGVINHLQKKQEGFTVTVTDGHSHSGHTSINVKRPPNIPL
;
A
#
# COMPACT_ATOMS: atom_id res chain seq x y z
N MET A 1 -5.28 -22.37 10.63
CA MET A 1 -5.15 -20.93 10.94
C MET A 1 -4.78 -20.22 9.65
N PRO A 2 -5.44 -19.11 9.25
CA PRO A 2 -5.02 -18.35 8.09
C PRO A 2 -3.61 -17.77 8.34
N VAL A 3 -2.72 -17.91 7.36
CA VAL A 3 -1.37 -17.33 7.43
C VAL A 3 -1.52 -15.81 7.28
N PRO A 4 -1.03 -14.99 8.22
CA PRO A 4 -1.13 -13.54 8.06
C PRO A 4 -0.32 -13.10 6.85
N ILE A 5 -0.99 -12.48 5.89
CA ILE A 5 -0.36 -11.89 4.70
C ILE A 5 0.53 -10.75 5.20
N LYS A 6 1.85 -10.92 5.08
CA LYS A 6 2.81 -9.88 5.46
C LYS A 6 2.93 -8.88 4.33
N LEU A 7 2.76 -7.60 4.66
CA LEU A 7 3.09 -6.51 3.76
C LEU A 7 4.60 -6.55 3.44
N TYR A 8 4.96 -6.64 2.17
CA TYR A 8 6.36 -6.66 1.71
C TYR A 8 6.52 -5.86 0.41
N GLY A 9 7.73 -5.33 0.21
CA GLY A 9 8.02 -4.41 -0.89
C GLY A 9 8.50 -5.07 -2.18
N GLY A 10 8.51 -6.40 -2.25
CA GLY A 10 8.93 -7.15 -3.43
C GLY A 10 10.45 -7.27 -3.64
N LYS A 11 10.80 -8.16 -4.56
CA LYS A 11 12.13 -8.33 -5.17
C LYS A 11 11.96 -8.51 -6.67
N LEU A 12 13.03 -8.38 -7.46
CA LEU A 12 12.93 -8.58 -8.91
C LEU A 12 12.46 -9.99 -9.30
N ASN A 13 12.83 -11.00 -8.52
CA ASN A 13 12.43 -12.40 -8.73
C ASN A 13 11.12 -12.78 -8.03
N ASP A 14 10.50 -11.84 -7.32
CA ASP A 14 9.33 -12.03 -6.48
C ASP A 14 8.56 -10.69 -6.45
N PHE A 15 8.15 -10.28 -7.65
CA PHE A 15 7.55 -8.98 -7.92
C PHE A 15 6.03 -9.05 -7.79
N GLU A 16 5.42 -10.13 -8.28
CA GLU A 16 3.98 -10.40 -8.16
C GLU A 16 3.56 -10.48 -6.69
N ASP A 17 2.31 -10.11 -6.39
CA ASP A 17 1.71 -10.02 -5.06
C ASP A 17 2.44 -9.09 -4.07
N SER A 18 3.34 -8.23 -4.58
CA SER A 18 4.09 -7.28 -3.76
C SER A 18 3.52 -5.86 -3.84
N MET A 19 3.81 -5.03 -2.83
CA MET A 19 3.47 -3.60 -2.90
C MET A 19 4.09 -2.89 -4.12
N ALA A 20 5.23 -3.37 -4.64
CA ALA A 20 5.84 -2.78 -5.83
C ALA A 20 4.99 -3.04 -7.10
N GLU A 21 4.33 -4.20 -7.19
CA GLU A 21 3.39 -4.50 -8.27
C GLU A 21 2.16 -3.60 -8.18
N GLU A 22 1.61 -3.43 -6.98
CA GLU A 22 0.48 -2.52 -6.73
C GLU A 22 0.81 -1.07 -7.12
N ILE A 23 2.04 -0.62 -6.88
CA ILE A 23 2.51 0.70 -7.34
C ILE A 23 2.58 0.76 -8.88
N GLU A 24 3.05 -0.30 -9.55
CA GLU A 24 3.08 -0.37 -11.02
C GLU A 24 1.66 -0.32 -11.61
N LYS A 25 0.71 -1.04 -11.01
CA LYS A 25 -0.72 -0.99 -11.37
C LYS A 25 -1.29 0.41 -11.18
N ALA A 26 -1.03 1.03 -10.03
CA ALA A 26 -1.49 2.39 -9.72
C ALA A 26 -0.95 3.43 -10.71
N LEU A 27 0.33 3.34 -11.10
CA LEU A 27 0.89 4.22 -12.12
C LEU A 27 0.17 4.08 -13.46
N ASN A 28 -0.10 2.86 -13.90
CA ASN A 28 -0.80 2.63 -15.16
C ASN A 28 -2.26 3.11 -15.10
N GLN A 29 -2.91 2.99 -13.94
CA GLN A 29 -4.23 3.56 -13.70
C GLN A 29 -4.23 5.08 -13.85
N VAL A 30 -3.31 5.78 -13.16
CA VAL A 30 -3.16 7.24 -13.27
C VAL A 30 -2.89 7.67 -14.71
N ARG A 31 -2.04 6.94 -15.44
CA ARG A 31 -1.78 7.24 -16.85
C ARG A 31 -3.04 7.12 -17.71
N SER A 32 -3.85 6.10 -17.48
CA SER A 32 -5.11 5.92 -18.18
C SER A 32 -6.09 7.07 -17.92
N GLU A 33 -6.15 7.55 -16.68
CA GLU A 33 -7.00 8.68 -16.28
C GLU A 33 -6.57 9.98 -16.99
N GLU A 34 -5.28 10.15 -17.23
CA GLU A 34 -4.69 11.26 -17.99
C GLU A 34 -4.70 11.03 -19.52
N GLY A 35 -5.38 10.00 -20.01
CA GLY A 35 -5.47 9.68 -21.44
C GLY A 35 -4.16 9.20 -22.06
N MET A 36 -3.19 8.78 -21.24
CA MET A 36 -1.90 8.26 -21.67
C MET A 36 -1.93 6.72 -21.75
N PRO A 37 -1.16 6.11 -22.67
CA PRO A 37 -1.03 4.66 -22.72
C PRO A 37 -0.28 4.12 -21.49
N ALA A 38 -0.61 2.90 -21.08
CA ALA A 38 0.11 2.18 -20.04
C ALA A 38 1.60 2.00 -20.42
N LEU A 39 2.47 1.94 -19.42
CA LEU A 39 3.89 1.66 -19.66
C LEU A 39 4.11 0.17 -19.96
N PRO A 40 5.11 -0.19 -20.77
CA PRO A 40 5.47 -1.59 -21.01
C PRO A 40 5.82 -2.28 -19.70
N THR A 41 5.15 -3.37 -19.36
CA THR A 41 5.43 -4.16 -18.15
C THR A 41 6.82 -4.80 -18.22
N GLY A 42 7.44 -5.07 -17.07
CA GLY A 42 8.70 -5.84 -17.04
C GLY A 42 9.99 -5.05 -17.23
N ASP A 43 9.92 -3.73 -17.39
CA ASP A 43 11.11 -2.88 -17.40
C ASP A 43 11.85 -2.98 -16.05
N LYS A 44 13.10 -3.45 -16.09
CA LYS A 44 13.86 -3.79 -14.88
C LYS A 44 14.16 -2.57 -14.02
N ASP A 45 14.56 -1.46 -14.64
CA ASP A 45 14.94 -0.25 -13.90
C ASP A 45 13.74 0.37 -13.21
N ARG A 46 12.60 0.42 -13.90
CA ARG A 46 11.35 0.90 -13.31
C ARG A 46 10.85 -0.03 -12.20
N ARG A 47 10.96 -1.35 -12.36
CA ARG A 47 10.62 -2.29 -11.28
C ARG A 47 11.53 -2.11 -10.07
N MET A 48 12.83 -1.88 -10.26
CA MET A 48 13.75 -1.56 -9.15
C MET A 48 13.35 -0.26 -8.44
N LEU A 49 12.92 0.76 -9.18
CA LEU A 49 12.40 2.00 -8.61
C LEU A 49 11.17 1.74 -7.73
N PHE A 50 10.18 0.98 -8.22
CA PHE A 50 8.99 0.65 -7.43
C PHE A 50 9.31 -0.20 -6.20
N ILE A 51 10.23 -1.15 -6.31
CA ILE A 51 10.74 -1.93 -5.18
C ILE A 51 11.38 -1.01 -4.13
N ALA A 52 12.20 -0.03 -4.55
CA ALA A 52 12.82 0.91 -3.63
C ALA A 52 11.79 1.78 -2.90
N ILE A 53 10.79 2.30 -3.62
CA ILE A 53 9.68 3.07 -3.05
C ILE A 53 8.90 2.22 -2.05
N ALA A 54 8.46 1.03 -2.46
CA ALA A 54 7.67 0.13 -1.61
C ALA A 54 8.42 -0.25 -0.32
N ARG A 55 9.71 -0.59 -0.41
CA ARG A 55 10.55 -0.86 0.76
C ARG A 55 10.70 0.37 1.65
N GLY A 56 10.90 1.54 1.07
CA GLY A 56 10.96 2.81 1.81
C GLY A 56 9.69 3.06 2.62
N VAL A 57 8.52 2.92 1.98
CA VAL A 57 7.20 3.05 2.62
C VAL A 57 7.05 2.05 3.76
N ILE A 58 7.26 0.75 3.51
CA ILE A 58 7.09 -0.29 4.53
C ILE A 58 8.02 -0.07 5.72
N ASN A 59 9.29 0.26 5.46
CA ASN A 59 10.25 0.57 6.52
C ASN A 59 9.80 1.81 7.32
N HIS A 60 9.21 2.81 6.66
CA HIS A 60 8.68 4.00 7.33
C HIS A 60 7.49 3.67 8.23
N LEU A 61 6.55 2.85 7.74
CA LEU A 61 5.39 2.37 8.49
C LEU A 61 5.82 1.56 9.71
N GLN A 62 6.77 0.64 9.54
CA GLN A 62 7.31 -0.17 10.64
C GLN A 62 8.01 0.67 11.72
N LYS A 63 8.67 1.77 11.35
CA LYS A 63 9.30 2.69 12.31
C LYS A 63 8.29 3.60 13.02
N LYS A 64 7.09 3.76 12.48
CA LYS A 64 6.04 4.66 12.98
C LYS A 64 4.74 3.91 13.26
N GLN A 65 4.84 2.70 13.81
CA GLN A 65 3.68 1.84 14.07
C GLN A 65 2.59 2.53 14.89
N GLU A 66 2.97 3.38 15.85
CA GLU A 66 2.03 4.17 16.67
C GLU A 66 1.13 5.10 15.84
N GLY A 67 1.63 5.60 14.69
CA GLY A 67 0.87 6.44 13.76
C GLY A 67 -0.16 5.70 12.92
N PHE A 68 -0.13 4.36 12.93
CA PHE A 68 -1.03 3.47 12.18
C PHE A 68 -1.80 2.53 13.11
N THR A 69 -2.23 3.04 14.26
CA THR A 69 -3.06 2.27 15.19
C THR A 69 -4.46 2.09 14.59
N VAL A 70 -4.78 0.88 14.13
CA VAL A 70 -6.15 0.49 13.76
C VAL A 70 -6.87 0.02 15.02
N THR A 71 -7.72 0.88 15.59
CA THR A 71 -8.59 0.49 16.70
C THR A 71 -9.82 -0.21 16.14
N VAL A 72 -9.89 -1.54 16.30
CA VAL A 72 -11.11 -2.30 16.03
C VAL A 72 -11.97 -2.25 17.27
N THR A 73 -13.08 -1.51 17.22
CA THR A 73 -14.08 -1.53 18.28
C THR A 73 -15.08 -2.63 17.94
N ASP A 74 -14.97 -3.79 18.59
CA ASP A 74 -15.96 -4.86 18.46
C ASP A 74 -17.26 -4.44 19.16
N GLY A 75 -18.09 -3.70 18.43
CA GLY A 75 -19.46 -3.44 18.80
C GLY A 75 -20.21 -4.76 18.82
N HIS A 76 -20.38 -5.35 20.01
CA HIS A 76 -21.32 -6.42 20.21
C HIS A 76 -22.74 -5.88 19.96
N SER A 77 -23.21 -5.95 18.72
CA SER A 77 -24.62 -6.04 18.36
C SER A 77 -24.73 -6.54 16.94
N HIS A 78 -25.56 -7.57 16.78
CA HIS A 78 -25.73 -8.37 15.58
C HIS A 78 -26.19 -7.55 14.37
N SER A 79 -25.27 -7.07 13.54
CA SER A 79 -25.43 -6.89 12.08
C SER A 79 -24.09 -6.45 11.49
N GLY A 80 -23.57 -7.19 10.51
CA GLY A 80 -22.20 -7.06 10.00
C GLY A 80 -21.95 -5.81 9.15
N HIS A 81 -21.68 -4.68 9.79
CA HIS A 81 -21.08 -3.51 9.15
C HIS A 81 -19.78 -3.13 9.89
N THR A 82 -18.63 -3.47 9.31
CA THR A 82 -17.32 -3.00 9.80
C THR A 82 -17.09 -1.57 9.31
N SER A 83 -16.96 -0.62 10.22
CA SER A 83 -16.60 0.77 9.93
C SER A 83 -15.14 1.04 10.30
N ILE A 84 -14.34 1.51 9.35
CA ILE A 84 -12.94 1.87 9.56
C ILE A 84 -12.90 3.36 9.96
N ASN A 85 -12.59 3.64 11.23
CA ASN A 85 -12.39 5.00 11.72
C ASN A 85 -10.91 5.40 11.59
N VAL A 86 -10.58 6.22 10.58
CA VAL A 86 -9.23 6.81 10.43
C VAL A 86 -9.16 8.11 11.22
N LYS A 87 -8.35 8.15 12.27
CA LYS A 87 -8.07 9.37 13.03
C LYS A 87 -7.11 10.25 12.24
N ARG A 88 -7.59 11.36 11.68
CA ARG A 88 -6.74 12.33 10.98
C ARG A 88 -5.74 12.99 11.96
N PRO A 89 -4.45 13.14 11.59
CA PRO A 89 -3.52 13.94 12.37
C PRO A 89 -3.97 15.41 12.40
N PRO A 90 -3.60 16.17 13.45
CA PRO A 90 -3.95 17.58 13.55
C PRO A 90 -3.38 18.37 12.37
N ASN A 91 -4.19 19.27 11.82
CA ASN A 91 -3.82 20.15 10.72
C ASN A 91 -2.69 21.09 11.19
N ILE A 92 -1.49 20.95 10.65
CA ILE A 92 -0.39 21.88 10.90
C ILE A 92 -0.49 22.96 9.81
N PRO A 93 -0.84 24.22 10.14
CA PRO A 93 -0.80 25.29 9.16
C PRO A 93 0.65 25.54 8.72
N LEU A 94 0.85 25.69 7.41
CA LEU A 94 2.09 26.20 6.81
C LEU A 94 2.22 27.70 7.06
#